data_AF-A0A519SCK6-F1
#
_entry.id   AF-A0A519SCK6-F1
#
_cell.length_a   1.000
_cell.length_b   1.000
_cell.length_c   1.000
_cell.angle_alpha   90.00
_cell.angle_beta   90.00
_cell.angle_gamma   90.00
#
_symmetry.space_group_name_H-M   'P 1'
#
loop_
_entity.id
_entity.type
_entity.pdbx_description
1 polymer ?
#
loop_
_entity_poly.entity_id
_entity_poly.type
_entity_poly.pdbx_seq_one_letter_code
_entity_poly.pdbx_strand_id
1 'polypeptide(L)' 'GSPIKGDLKYGFNRSNPDGGIHLHARKLEFIHPVAQTPVSIVAPLPDEATWNNVKT' A
#
# COMPACT_ATOMS: atom_id res chain seq x y z
N GLY A 1 5.63 3.00 -19.42
CA GLY A 1 4.89 3.35 -18.19
C GLY A 1 5.59 2.76 -16.99
N SER A 2 5.08 3.03 -15.79
CA SER A 2 5.61 2.48 -14.52
C SER A 2 4.51 1.66 -13.84
N PRO A 3 4.20 0.44 -14.33
CA PRO A 3 3.13 -0.39 -13.77
C PRO A 3 3.46 -0.86 -12.36
N ILE A 4 2.42 -1.03 -11.53
CA ILE A 4 2.55 -1.54 -10.16
C ILE A 4 3.03 -2.99 -10.21
N LYS A 5 4.00 -3.34 -9.36
CA LYS A 5 4.56 -4.70 -9.30
C LYS A 5 3.48 -5.73 -8.94
N GLY A 6 3.30 -6.72 -9.79
CA GLY A 6 2.27 -7.75 -9.68
C GLY A 6 0.96 -7.43 -10.39
N ASP A 7 0.77 -6.21 -10.90
CA ASP A 7 -0.47 -5.82 -11.56
C ASP A 7 -0.50 -6.25 -13.03
N LEU A 8 -0.95 -7.49 -13.25
CA LEU A 8 -1.06 -8.07 -14.59
C LEU A 8 -2.11 -7.35 -15.44
N LYS A 9 -3.18 -6.85 -14.82
CA LYS A 9 -4.29 -6.23 -15.52
C LYS A 9 -3.86 -4.95 -16.22
N TYR A 10 -2.96 -4.19 -15.61
CA TYR A 10 -2.50 -2.90 -16.14
C TYR A 10 -1.02 -2.92 -16.60
N GLY A 11 -0.49 -4.10 -16.93
CA GLY A 11 0.71 -4.22 -17.75
C GLY A 11 2.03 -4.53 -17.03
N PHE A 12 1.98 -5.11 -15.83
CA PHE A 12 3.18 -5.69 -15.21
C PHE A 12 3.45 -7.12 -15.74
N ASN A 13 4.71 -7.46 -15.98
CA ASN A 13 5.08 -8.67 -16.73
C ASN A 13 4.88 -10.00 -15.96
N ARG A 14 4.77 -9.97 -14.63
CA ARG A 14 4.71 -11.18 -13.78
C ARG A 14 3.87 -10.97 -12.51
N SER A 15 3.14 -11.99 -12.07
CA SER A 15 2.46 -11.94 -10.77
C SER A 15 3.49 -11.93 -9.62
N ASN A 16 3.05 -11.49 -8.45
CA ASN A 16 3.79 -11.75 -7.22
C ASN A 16 3.55 -13.20 -6.75
N PRO A 17 4.43 -13.78 -5.92
CA PRO A 17 4.27 -15.16 -5.41
C PRO A 17 2.94 -15.40 -4.67
N ASP A 18 2.40 -14.37 -4.03
CA ASP A 18 1.13 -14.37 -3.30
C ASP A 18 -0.08 -13.99 -4.18
N GLY A 19 0.13 -13.66 -5.45
CA GLY A 19 -0.91 -13.22 -6.38
C GLY A 19 -1.41 -11.78 -6.17
N GLY A 20 -0.89 -11.05 -5.19
CA GLY A 20 -1.25 -9.67 -4.92
C GLY A 20 -0.55 -8.64 -5.81
N ILE A 21 -0.81 -7.36 -5.57
CA ILE A 21 -0.08 -6.23 -6.16
C ILE A 21 0.65 -5.46 -5.06
N HIS A 22 1.83 -4.91 -5.36
CA HIS A 22 2.59 -4.08 -4.43
C HIS A 22 1.98 -2.67 -4.34
N LEU A 23 0.77 -2.58 -3.81
CA LEU A 23 0.06 -1.33 -3.53
C LEU A 23 -0.37 -1.33 -2.06
N HIS A 24 0.11 -0.35 -1.29
CA HIS A 24 -0.08 -0.31 0.16
C HIS A 24 -0.79 0.98 0.58
N ALA A 25 -1.94 0.84 1.25
CA ALA A 25 -2.66 1.96 1.86
C ALA A 25 -1.99 2.37 3.18
N ARG A 26 -0.90 3.15 3.10
CA ARG A 26 -0.06 3.53 4.24
C ARG A 26 -0.77 4.38 5.30
N LYS A 27 -1.67 5.28 4.90
CA LYS A 27 -2.30 6.25 5.78
C LYS A 27 -3.78 6.37 5.47
N LEU A 28 -4.60 6.38 6.52
CA LEU A 28 -6.04 6.63 6.44
C LEU A 28 -6.39 7.79 7.38
N GLU A 29 -7.11 8.78 6.86
CA GLU A 29 -7.61 9.91 7.62
C GLU A 29 -9.10 10.08 7.41
N PHE A 30 -9.83 10.23 8.50
CA PHE A 30 -11.28 10.41 8.48
C PHE A 30 -11.77 11.06 9.78
N ILE A 31 -13.00 11.55 9.78
CA ILE A 31 -13.66 12.03 11.00
C ILE A 31 -14.31 10.83 11.69
N HIS A 32 -14.00 10.62 12.96
CA HIS A 32 -14.60 9.55 13.76
C HIS A 32 -16.14 9.75 13.80
N PRO A 33 -16.95 8.75 13.41
CA PRO A 33 -18.39 8.95 13.17
C PRO A 33 -19.18 9.30 14.45
N VAL A 34 -18.67 8.90 15.63
CA VAL A 34 -19.29 9.23 16.93
C VAL A 34 -18.61 10.43 17.60
N ALA A 35 -17.30 10.36 17.87
CA ALA A 35 -16.56 11.45 18.52
C ALA A 35 -16.45 12.75 17.69
N GLN A 36 -16.70 12.72 16.38
CA GLN A 36 -16.58 13.87 15.46
C GLN A 36 -15.18 14.51 15.47
N THR A 37 -14.15 13.75 15.86
CA THR A 37 -12.75 14.19 15.89
C THR A 37 -11.98 13.61 14.71
N PRO A 38 -10.94 14.31 14.20
CA PRO A 38 -10.04 13.75 13.20
C PRO A 38 -9.28 12.54 13.75
N VAL A 39 -9.25 11.46 12.97
CA VAL A 39 -8.48 10.25 13.24
C VAL A 39 -7.48 10.05 12.11
N SER A 40 -6.22 9.78 12.46
CA SER A 40 -5.15 9.45 11.52
C SER A 40 -4.55 8.11 11.90
N ILE A 41 -4.60 7.14 10.99
CA ILE A 41 -4.08 5.79 11.17
C ILE A 41 -2.96 5.59 10.16
N VAL A 42 -1.79 5.14 10.63
CA VAL A 42 -0.63 4.82 9.79
C VAL A 42 -0.30 3.35 9.94
N ALA A 43 -0.46 2.57 8.86
CA ALA A 43 -0.13 1.14 8.85
C ALA A 43 1.38 0.96 8.65
N PRO A 44 2.08 0.05 9.36
CA PRO A 44 3.50 -0.23 9.15
C PRO A 44 3.78 -0.68 7.70
N LEU A 45 4.99 -0.41 7.19
CA LEU A 45 5.39 -0.89 5.87
C LEU A 45 5.56 -2.42 5.94
N PRO A 46 5.26 -3.16 4.87
CA PRO A 46 5.58 -4.58 4.79
C PRO A 46 7.10 -4.81 4.88
N ASP A 47 7.52 -5.85 5.59
CA ASP A 47 8.93 -6.23 5.67
C ASP A 47 9.36 -7.01 4.42
N GLU A 48 9.63 -6.29 3.35
CA GLU A 48 10.16 -6.87 2.11
C GLU A 48 11.19 -5.92 1.48
N ALA A 49 12.10 -6.49 0.69
CA ALA A 49 13.19 -5.76 0.06
C ALA A 49 12.73 -4.50 -0.71
N THR A 50 11.60 -4.56 -1.42
CA THR A 50 11.08 -3.42 -2.18
C THR A 50 10.71 -2.24 -1.27
N TRP A 51 10.08 -2.53 -0.13
CA TRP A 51 9.59 -1.53 0.82
C TRP A 51 10.68 -1.02 1.77
N ASN A 52 11.65 -1.88 2.11
CA ASN A 52 12.77 -1.56 3.00
C ASN A 52 13.72 -0.50 2.41
N ASN A 53 13.64 -0.21 1.10
CA ASN A 53 14.40 0.86 0.46
C ASN A 53 13.77 2.25 0.66
N VAL A 54 12.55 2.34 1.19
CA VAL A 54 11.87 3.61 1.45
C VAL A 54 12.26 4.11 2.84
N LYS A 55 12.93 5.26 2.90
CA LYS A 55 13.20 5.96 4.18
C LYS A 55 11.89 6.59 4.67
N THR A 56 11.51 6.30 5.91
CA THR A 56 10.30 6.82 6.56
C THR A 56 10.53 8.21 7.13
#